data_AF-A0A7C0YBA5-F1
#
_entry.id   AF-A0A7C0YBA5-F1
#
_cell.length_a   1.000
_cell.length_b   1.000
_cell.length_c   1.000
_cell.angle_alpha   90.00
_cell.angle_beta   90.00
_cell.angle_gamma   90.00
#
_symmetry.space_group_name_H-M   'P 1'
#
loop_
_entity.id
_entity.type
_entity.pdbx_description
1 polymer ?
#
loop_
_entity_poly.entity_id
_entity_poly.type
_entity_poly.pdbx_seq_one_letter_code
_entity_poly.pdbx_strand_id
1 'polypeptide(L)'
;MMLIILFVLNIGMGSVNIPFLETCRIISQHLTGSVPGGIIWKIRMPRVLSTLFCGGYLAVGGLLLQVFFRNPIVGPYVLGISSGATLMVALVMLAGLSIGILGIHPFFLSVAAFSGALAVMVVILVVASRVKNIITLLIIGLMMGYVCHAITSILIA
;
A
#
# COMPACT_ATOMS: atom_id res chain seq x y z
N MET A 1 11.50 10.56 18.81
CA MET A 1 10.85 11.86 19.11
C MET A 1 10.07 12.40 17.92
N MET A 2 10.67 12.55 16.73
CA MET A 2 10.00 13.05 15.51
C MET A 2 8.70 12.31 15.16
N LEU A 3 8.68 10.97 15.28
CA LEU A 3 7.51 10.15 14.99
C LEU A 3 6.30 10.47 15.88
N ILE A 4 6.53 10.71 17.18
CA ILE A 4 5.47 11.06 18.14
C ILE A 4 4.89 12.43 17.80
N ILE A 5 5.74 13.39 17.43
CA ILE A 5 5.33 14.74 17.02
C ILE A 5 4.46 14.66 15.76
N LEU A 6 4.90 13.90 14.74
CA LEU A 6 4.14 13.72 13.51
C LEU A 6 2.82 12.98 13.74
N PHE A 7 2.80 11.97 14.62
CA PHE A 7 1.58 11.26 15.00
C PHE A 7 0.54 12.22 15.60
N VAL A 8 0.96 13.04 16.57
CA VAL A 8 0.10 14.03 17.24
C VAL A 8 -0.38 15.10 16.26
N LEU A 9 0.49 15.61 15.39
CA LEU A 9 0.12 16.57 14.34
C LEU A 9 -0.87 15.97 13.33
N ASN A 10 -0.68 14.72 12.92
CA ASN A 10 -1.56 14.06 11.94
C ASN A 10 -2.98 13.84 12.48
N ILE A 11 -3.12 13.62 13.80
CA ILE A 11 -4.43 13.55 14.45
C ILE A 11 -5.08 14.93 14.55
N GLY A 12 -4.31 15.98 14.82
CA GLY A 12 -4.81 17.36 14.92
C GLY A 12 -5.21 17.98 13.58
N MET A 13 -4.42 17.74 12.53
CA MET A 13 -4.65 18.29 11.19
C MET A 13 -5.63 17.44 10.38
N GLY A 14 -6.73 18.04 9.92
CA GLY A 14 -7.68 17.38 9.03
C GLY A 14 -8.66 18.35 8.39
N SER A 15 -9.54 17.85 7.53
CA SER A 15 -10.53 18.65 6.81
C SER A 15 -11.50 19.42 7.72
N VAL A 16 -11.60 19.03 8.99
CA VAL A 16 -12.37 19.72 10.03
C VAL A 16 -11.38 20.25 11.05
N ASN A 17 -11.40 21.56 11.30
CA ASN A 17 -10.52 22.19 12.25
C ASN A 17 -11.02 21.90 13.67
N ILE A 18 -10.43 20.90 14.33
CA ILE A 18 -10.73 20.55 15.72
C ILE A 18 -9.57 21.07 16.57
N PRO A 19 -9.82 21.99 17.52
CA PRO A 19 -8.75 22.54 18.34
C PRO A 19 -8.02 21.41 19.10
N PHE A 20 -6.71 21.59 19.26
CA PHE A 20 -5.83 20.56 19.85
C PHE A 20 -6.29 20.12 21.25
N LEU A 21 -6.78 21.08 22.04
CA LEU A 21 -7.28 20.84 23.39
C LEU A 21 -8.52 19.93 23.41
N GLU A 22 -9.41 20.10 22.43
CA GLU A 22 -10.62 19.29 22.28
C GLU A 22 -10.28 17.89 21.77
N THR A 23 -9.28 17.77 20.88
CA THR A 23 -8.73 16.48 20.44
C THR A 23 -8.18 15.68 21.62
N CYS A 24 -7.37 16.31 22.48
CA CYS A 24 -6.85 15.67 23.70
C CYS A 24 -7.97 15.25 24.65
N ARG A 25 -9.02 16.08 24.80
CA ARG A 25 -10.18 15.74 25.64
C ARG A 25 -10.96 14.55 25.09
N ILE A 26 -11.22 14.52 23.78
CA ILE A 26 -11.95 13.44 23.10
C ILE A 26 -11.20 12.11 23.21
N ILE A 27 -9.87 12.14 23.09
CA ILE A 27 -9.02 10.95 23.25
C ILE A 27 -9.02 10.48 24.70
N SER A 28 -8.82 11.39 25.66
CA SER A 28 -8.72 11.08 27.09
C SER A 28 -10.04 10.56 27.67
N GLN A 29 -11.17 11.16 27.28
CA GLN A 29 -12.50 10.81 27.78
C GLN A 29 -13.25 9.82 26.87
N HIS A 30 -12.60 9.29 25.82
CA HIS A 30 -13.15 8.33 24.86
C HIS A 30 -14.56 8.69 24.33
N LEU A 31 -14.79 9.97 23.99
CA LEU A 31 -16.09 10.40 23.49
C LEU A 31 -16.31 9.93 22.05
N THR A 32 -17.23 9.00 21.86
CA THR A 32 -17.62 8.46 20.55
C THR A 32 -19.00 8.94 20.07
N GLY A 33 -19.79 9.56 20.96
CA GLY A 33 -21.15 10.04 20.67
C GLY A 33 -21.25 11.39 19.97
N SER A 34 -20.15 12.15 19.87
CA SER A 34 -20.13 13.46 19.19
C SER A 34 -19.57 13.35 17.77
N VAL A 35 -19.99 14.24 16.87
CA VAL A 35 -19.46 14.29 15.48
C VAL A 35 -17.92 14.39 15.43
N PRO A 36 -17.26 15.25 16.25
CA PRO A 36 -15.80 15.29 16.32
C PRO A 36 -15.17 13.98 16.83
N GLY A 37 -15.82 13.33 17.80
CA GLY A 37 -15.39 12.04 18.35
C GLY A 37 -15.42 10.91 17.31
N GLY A 38 -16.51 10.85 16.54
CA GLY A 38 -16.63 9.91 15.42
C GLY A 38 -15.55 10.12 14.35
N ILE A 39 -15.23 11.36 14.01
CA ILE A 39 -14.17 11.68 13.03
C ILE A 39 -12.80 11.23 13.54
N ILE A 40 -12.46 11.52 14.80
CA ILE A 40 -11.16 11.15 15.36
C ILE A 40 -11.04 9.62 15.44
N TRP A 41 -12.02 8.92 16.02
CA TRP A 41 -11.92 7.49 16.27
C TRP A 41 -12.19 6.61 15.04
N LYS A 42 -13.11 6.97 14.15
CA LYS A 42 -13.47 6.13 12.99
C LYS A 42 -12.68 6.47 11.71
N ILE A 43 -12.08 7.65 11.63
CA ILE A 43 -11.39 8.11 10.40
C ILE A 43 -9.92 8.41 10.67
N ARG A 44 -9.60 9.33 11.61
CA ARG A 44 -8.21 9.78 11.81
C ARG A 44 -7.35 8.70 12.45
N MET A 45 -7.81 8.07 13.53
CA MET A 45 -7.06 7.05 14.26
C MET A 45 -6.70 5.84 13.37
N PRO A 46 -7.65 5.21 12.62
CA PRO A 46 -7.31 4.11 11.72
C PRO A 46 -6.36 4.55 10.60
N ARG A 47 -6.52 5.77 10.07
CA ARG A 47 -5.65 6.32 9.01
C ARG A 47 -4.22 6.52 9.51
N VAL A 48 -4.03 7.13 10.67
CA VAL A 48 -2.69 7.40 11.24
C VAL A 48 -1.97 6.09 11.57
N LEU A 49 -2.69 5.11 12.13
CA LEU A 49 -2.13 3.77 12.37
C LEU A 49 -1.74 3.11 11.04
N SER A 50 -2.61 3.15 10.04
CA SER A 50 -2.34 2.56 8.72
C SER A 50 -1.11 3.19 8.06
N THR A 51 -0.95 4.52 8.11
CA THR A 51 0.22 5.19 7.52
C THR A 51 1.51 4.88 8.27
N LEU A 52 1.45 4.77 9.60
CA LEU A 52 2.59 4.41 10.43
C LEU A 52 3.08 2.98 10.13
N PHE A 53 2.16 2.00 10.09
CA PHE A 53 2.51 0.63 9.74
C PHE A 53 2.98 0.52 8.30
N CYS A 54 2.25 1.10 7.34
CA CYS A 54 2.60 1.01 5.93
C CYS A 54 3.97 1.66 5.63
N GLY A 55 4.26 2.83 6.22
CA GLY A 55 5.57 3.48 6.12
C GLY A 55 6.69 2.65 6.76
N GLY A 56 6.43 2.04 7.92
CA GLY A 56 7.37 1.13 8.58
C GLY A 56 7.69 -0.10 7.72
N TYR A 57 6.67 -0.76 7.15
CA TYR A 57 6.86 -1.91 6.26
C TYR A 57 7.62 -1.55 4.99
N LEU A 58 7.36 -0.39 4.38
CA LEU A 58 8.10 0.08 3.21
C LEU A 58 9.58 0.37 3.55
N ALA A 59 9.85 0.97 4.70
CA ALA A 59 11.22 1.25 5.15
C ALA A 59 12.01 -0.06 5.38
N VAL A 60 11.41 -1.03 6.09
CA VAL A 60 12.03 -2.34 6.34
C VAL A 60 12.19 -3.12 5.04
N GLY A 61 11.17 -3.16 4.19
CA GLY A 61 11.24 -3.84 2.89
C GLY A 61 12.30 -3.24 1.98
N GLY A 62 12.41 -1.91 1.93
CA GLY A 62 13.47 -1.20 1.21
C GLY A 62 14.86 -1.56 1.72
N LEU A 63 15.07 -1.52 3.05
CA LEU A 63 16.34 -1.91 3.67
C LEU A 63 16.71 -3.36 3.36
N LEU A 64 15.77 -4.30 3.48
CA LEU A 64 16.00 -5.72 3.20
C LEU A 64 16.41 -5.94 1.73
N LEU A 65 15.76 -5.25 0.80
CA LEU A 65 16.12 -5.33 -0.61
C LEU A 65 17.48 -4.69 -0.89
N GLN A 66 17.78 -3.53 -0.30
CA GLN A 66 19.10 -2.91 -0.44
C GLN A 66 20.22 -3.81 0.08
N VAL A 67 20.01 -4.50 1.21
CA VAL A 67 20.96 -5.47 1.78
C VAL A 67 21.08 -6.71 0.91
N PHE A 68 19.95 -7.27 0.44
CA PHE A 68 19.93 -8.46 -0.40
C PHE A 68 20.65 -8.22 -1.73
N PHE A 69 20.29 -7.14 -2.44
CA PHE A 69 20.87 -6.75 -3.72
C PHE A 69 22.24 -6.08 -3.59
N ARG A 70 22.68 -5.76 -2.37
CA ARG A 70 23.90 -4.99 -2.08
C ARG A 70 23.99 -3.70 -2.89
N ASN A 71 22.85 -3.04 -3.07
CA ASN A 71 22.72 -1.86 -3.90
C ASN A 71 21.80 -0.82 -3.22
N PRO A 72 22.35 0.33 -2.77
CA PRO A 72 21.60 1.33 -2.02
C PRO A 72 20.54 2.08 -2.86
N ILE A 73 20.55 1.92 -4.18
CA ILE A 73 19.62 2.57 -5.11
C ILE A 73 18.34 1.72 -5.30
N VAL A 74 18.35 0.45 -4.87
CA VAL A 74 17.20 -0.44 -5.02
C VAL A 74 16.07 -0.02 -4.10
N GLY A 75 14.90 0.21 -4.69
CA GLY A 75 13.66 0.51 -3.99
C GLY A 75 12.73 -0.70 -3.84
N PRO A 76 11.75 -0.63 -2.92
CA PRO A 76 10.77 -1.70 -2.71
C PRO A 76 9.86 -2.00 -3.91
N TYR A 77 9.82 -1.10 -4.89
CA TYR A 77 8.98 -1.20 -6.08
C TYR A 77 9.66 -1.89 -7.28
N VAL A 78 10.97 -2.18 -7.20
CA VAL A 78 11.79 -2.60 -8.36
C VAL A 78 11.43 -4.01 -8.87
N LEU A 79 10.87 -4.86 -8.02
CA LEU A 79 10.50 -6.24 -8.38
C LEU A 79 9.16 -6.34 -9.12
N GLY A 80 8.50 -5.24 -9.49
CA GLY A 80 7.23 -5.29 -10.22
C GLY A 80 6.02 -5.81 -9.40
N ILE A 81 6.20 -6.11 -8.11
CA ILE A 81 5.15 -6.59 -7.20
C ILE A 81 3.99 -5.59 -7.12
N SER A 82 4.29 -4.30 -7.00
CA SER A 82 3.27 -3.24 -7.00
C SER A 82 2.55 -3.11 -8.34
N SER A 83 3.26 -3.30 -9.46
CA SER A 83 2.63 -3.31 -10.79
C SER A 83 1.66 -4.49 -10.94
N GLY A 84 2.01 -5.67 -10.40
CA GLY A 84 1.13 -6.84 -10.36
C GLY A 84 -0.13 -6.62 -9.52
N ALA A 85 0.00 -5.95 -8.38
CA ALA A 85 -1.14 -5.56 -7.55
C ALA A 85 -2.10 -4.65 -8.32
N THR A 86 -1.57 -3.60 -8.95
CA THR A 86 -2.35 -2.65 -9.76
C THR A 86 -3.02 -3.34 -10.95
N LEU A 87 -2.33 -4.27 -11.62
CA LEU A 87 -2.88 -5.06 -12.72
C LEU A 87 -4.11 -5.87 -12.29
N MET A 88 -3.99 -6.61 -11.19
CA MET A 88 -5.10 -7.42 -10.73
C MET A 88 -6.29 -6.56 -10.28
N VAL A 89 -6.05 -5.42 -9.64
CA VAL A 89 -7.11 -4.46 -9.29
C VAL A 89 -7.80 -3.94 -10.55
N ALA A 90 -7.04 -3.52 -11.57
CA ALA A 90 -7.60 -3.01 -12.82
C ALA A 90 -8.45 -4.09 -13.54
N LEU A 91 -7.96 -5.33 -13.59
CA LEU A 91 -8.69 -6.47 -14.14
C LEU A 91 -10.00 -6.72 -13.39
N VAL A 92 -9.97 -6.78 -12.06
CA VAL A 92 -11.17 -7.03 -11.25
C VAL A 92 -12.18 -5.89 -11.37
N MET A 93 -11.71 -4.64 -11.41
CA MET A 93 -12.60 -3.48 -11.58
C MET A 93 -13.28 -3.48 -12.95
N LEU A 94 -12.53 -3.70 -14.03
CA LEU A 94 -13.07 -3.65 -15.39
C LEU A 94 -13.89 -4.89 -15.75
N ALA A 95 -13.47 -6.08 -15.29
CA ALA A 95 -14.27 -7.28 -15.42
C ALA A 95 -15.55 -7.19 -14.58
N GLY A 96 -15.48 -6.64 -13.36
CA GLY A 96 -16.67 -6.42 -12.54
C GLY A 96 -17.69 -5.52 -13.25
N LEU A 97 -17.20 -4.44 -13.88
CA LEU A 97 -18.05 -3.55 -14.67
C LEU A 97 -18.67 -4.25 -15.88
N SER A 98 -17.92 -5.06 -16.62
CA SER A 98 -18.41 -5.76 -17.82
C SER A 98 -19.47 -6.83 -17.51
N ILE A 99 -19.41 -7.44 -16.31
CA ILE A 99 -20.38 -8.43 -15.83
C ILE A 99 -21.60 -7.74 -15.17
N GLY A 100 -21.62 -6.40 -15.07
CA GLY A 100 -22.73 -5.63 -14.51
C GLY A 100 -22.69 -5.45 -12.98
N ILE A 101 -21.55 -5.72 -12.34
CA ILE A 101 -21.36 -5.51 -10.90
C ILE A 101 -21.03 -4.03 -10.66
N LEU A 102 -22.03 -3.25 -10.26
CA LEU A 102 -21.93 -1.80 -10.04
C LEU A 102 -21.34 -1.38 -8.67
N GLY A 103 -20.87 -2.33 -7.87
CA GLY A 103 -20.33 -2.05 -6.55
C GLY A 103 -19.46 -3.18 -6.01
N ILE A 104 -18.15 -3.10 -6.26
CA ILE A 104 -17.19 -4.05 -5.68
C ILE A 104 -16.86 -3.57 -4.27
N HIS A 105 -17.13 -4.41 -3.27
CA HIS A 105 -16.82 -4.07 -1.89
C HIS A 105 -15.30 -3.88 -1.70
N PRO A 106 -14.81 -2.84 -0.98
CA PRO A 106 -13.38 -2.49 -0.89
C PRO A 106 -12.45 -3.61 -0.41
N PHE A 107 -13.00 -4.53 0.39
CA PHE A 107 -12.29 -5.73 0.82
C PHE A 107 -11.87 -6.63 -0.36
N PHE A 108 -12.74 -6.83 -1.35
CA PHE A 108 -12.41 -7.65 -2.53
C PHE A 108 -11.32 -7.00 -3.37
N LEU A 109 -11.31 -5.67 -3.49
CA LEU A 109 -10.23 -4.95 -4.18
C LEU A 109 -8.88 -5.13 -3.46
N SER A 110 -8.90 -5.17 -2.12
CA SER A 110 -7.69 -5.42 -1.33
C SER A 110 -7.18 -6.85 -1.50
N VAL A 111 -8.08 -7.84 -1.53
CA VAL A 111 -7.74 -9.25 -1.82
C VAL A 111 -7.21 -9.41 -3.25
N ALA A 112 -7.80 -8.71 -4.22
CA ALA A 112 -7.34 -8.68 -5.61
C ALA A 112 -5.92 -8.08 -5.73
N ALA A 113 -5.68 -6.93 -5.08
CA ALA A 113 -4.34 -6.33 -5.05
C ALA A 113 -3.32 -7.29 -4.45
N PHE A 114 -3.67 -7.95 -3.35
CA PHE A 114 -2.80 -8.92 -2.69
C PHE A 114 -2.54 -10.15 -3.56
N SER A 115 -3.55 -10.71 -4.23
CA SER A 115 -3.37 -11.87 -5.10
C SER A 115 -2.51 -11.55 -6.33
N GLY A 116 -2.66 -10.35 -6.91
CA GLY A 116 -1.78 -9.86 -7.99
C GLY A 116 -0.33 -9.71 -7.55
N ALA A 117 -0.10 -9.11 -6.38
CA ALA A 117 1.23 -9.00 -5.80
C ALA A 117 1.86 -10.38 -5.52
N LEU A 118 1.08 -11.29 -4.93
CA LEU A 118 1.52 -12.65 -4.60
C LEU A 118 1.87 -13.43 -5.87
N ALA A 119 1.07 -13.33 -6.93
CA ALA A 119 1.34 -14.00 -8.20
C ALA A 119 2.68 -13.56 -8.80
N VAL A 120 2.95 -12.24 -8.84
CA VAL A 120 4.25 -11.72 -9.31
C VAL A 120 5.39 -12.20 -8.41
N MET A 121 5.19 -12.18 -7.08
CA MET A 121 6.20 -12.66 -6.14
C MET A 121 6.54 -14.14 -6.34
N VAL A 122 5.53 -15.00 -6.54
CA VAL A 122 5.73 -16.43 -6.83
C VAL A 122 6.52 -16.63 -8.12
N VAL A 123 6.19 -15.89 -9.18
CA VAL A 123 6.95 -15.94 -10.44
C VAL A 123 8.41 -15.58 -10.21
N ILE A 124 8.69 -14.52 -9.46
CA ILE A 124 10.07 -14.09 -9.16
C ILE A 124 10.81 -15.12 -8.32
N LEU A 125 10.17 -15.73 -7.32
CA LEU A 125 10.78 -16.80 -6.51
C LEU A 125 11.12 -18.04 -7.34
N VAL A 126 10.24 -18.43 -8.26
CA VAL A 126 10.49 -19.54 -9.19
C VAL A 126 11.69 -19.23 -10.08
N VAL A 127 11.78 -18.01 -10.62
CA VAL A 127 12.93 -17.58 -11.44
C VAL A 127 14.21 -17.52 -10.60
N ALA A 128 14.14 -16.99 -9.38
CA ALA A 128 15.28 -16.90 -8.46
C ALA A 128 15.85 -18.28 -8.11
N SER A 129 15.02 -19.33 -8.09
CA SER A 129 15.50 -20.70 -7.88
C SER A 129 16.35 -21.24 -9.04
N ARG A 130 16.22 -20.65 -10.24
CA ARG A 130 16.93 -21.07 -11.46
C ARG A 130 18.10 -20.15 -11.81
N VAL A 131 18.02 -18.87 -11.46
CA VAL A 131 19.01 -17.84 -11.82
C VAL A 131 19.89 -17.47 -10.63
N LYS A 132 21.20 -17.71 -10.75
CA LYS A 132 22.17 -17.42 -9.67
C LYS A 132 22.67 -15.97 -9.65
N ASN A 133 22.53 -15.23 -10.75
CA ASN A 133 23.02 -13.85 -10.85
C ASN A 133 21.95 -12.86 -10.37
N ILE A 134 22.30 -12.10 -9.32
CA ILE A 134 21.41 -11.15 -8.65
C ILE A 134 21.00 -9.97 -9.55
N ILE A 135 21.88 -9.53 -10.45
CA ILE A 135 21.60 -8.45 -11.41
C ILE A 135 20.57 -8.92 -12.43
N THR A 136 20.71 -10.16 -12.92
CA THR A 136 19.74 -10.76 -13.84
C THR A 136 18.37 -10.88 -13.18
N LEU A 137 18.31 -11.27 -11.91
CA LEU A 137 17.05 -11.34 -11.16
C LEU A 137 16.37 -9.95 -11.06
N LEU A 138 17.17 -8.90 -10.84
CA LEU A 138 16.67 -7.52 -10.77
C LEU A 138 16.09 -7.08 -12.13
N ILE A 139 16.80 -7.33 -13.23
CA ILE A 139 16.33 -7.00 -14.58
C ILE A 139 15.02 -7.75 -14.89
N ILE A 140 14.91 -9.03 -14.51
CA ILE A 140 13.68 -9.80 -14.70
C ILE A 140 12.52 -9.21 -13.90
N GLY A 141 12.75 -8.82 -12.64
CA GLY A 141 11.72 -8.16 -11.82
C GLY A 141 11.25 -6.85 -12.45
N LEU A 142 12.18 -6.03 -12.95
CA LEU A 142 11.87 -4.78 -13.65
C LEU A 142 11.10 -5.02 -14.96
N MET A 143 11.50 -6.02 -15.75
CA MET A 143 10.78 -6.43 -16.96
C MET A 143 9.37 -6.91 -16.64
N MET A 144 9.18 -7.71 -15.59
CA MET A 144 7.86 -8.15 -15.15
C MET A 144 6.98 -6.95 -14.75
N GLY A 145 7.57 -5.96 -14.09
CA GLY A 145 6.91 -4.70 -13.77
C GLY A 145 6.42 -3.95 -15.01
N TYR A 146 7.24 -3.88 -16.06
CA TYR A 146 6.86 -3.26 -17.34
C TYR A 146 5.79 -4.04 -18.09
N VAL A 147 5.84 -5.37 -18.08
CA VAL A 147 4.78 -6.20 -18.67
C VAL A 147 3.45 -5.92 -17.96
N CYS A 148 3.43 -5.93 -16.63
CA CYS A 148 2.23 -5.61 -15.87
C CYS A 148 1.72 -4.20 -16.18
N HIS A 149 2.63 -3.22 -16.23
CA HIS A 149 2.30 -1.84 -16.54
C HIS A 149 1.72 -1.67 -17.95
N ALA A 150 2.29 -2.34 -18.95
CA ALA A 150 1.79 -2.31 -20.32
C ALA A 150 0.37 -2.87 -20.40
N ILE A 151 0.11 -4.01 -19.73
CA ILE A 151 -1.23 -4.60 -19.68
C ILE A 151 -2.21 -3.66 -18.98
N THR A 152 -1.85 -3.08 -17.82
CA THR A 152 -2.71 -2.08 -17.16
C THR A 152 -3.02 -0.89 -18.05
N SER A 153 -2.01 -0.41 -18.80
CA SER A 153 -2.17 0.74 -19.68
C SER A 153 -3.13 0.43 -20.84
N ILE A 154 -3.06 -0.77 -21.42
CA ILE A 154 -4.00 -1.20 -22.46
C ILE A 154 -5.41 -1.34 -21.90
N LEU A 155 -5.54 -1.84 -20.67
CA LEU A 155 -6.83 -2.08 -20.05
C LEU A 155 -7.58 -0.78 -19.72
N ILE A 156 -6.84 0.30 -19.43
CA ILE A 156 -7.39 1.61 -19.06
C ILE A 156 -7.61 2.51 -20.29
N ALA A 157 -6.96 2.22 -21.42
CA ALA A 157 -7.10 2.96 -22.68
C ALA A 157 -8.48 2.78 -23.31
#